data_AF-A0A847IDM1-F1
#
_entry.id   AF-A0A847IDM1-F1
#
_cell.length_a   1.000
_cell.length_b   1.000
_cell.length_c   1.000
_cell.angle_alpha   90.00
_cell.angle_beta   90.00
_cell.angle_gamma   90.00
#
_symmetry.space_group_name_H-M   'P 1'
#
loop_
_entity.id
_entity.type
_entity.pdbx_description
1 polymer ?
#
loop_
_entity_poly.entity_id
_entity_poly.type
_entity_poly.pdbx_seq_one_letter_code
_entity_poly.pdbx_strand_id
1 'polypeptide(L)'
;MDLVAGDEPATIATLLGYVADGRAWVAIDAESRPCGYLLAEIVDDCAHIEQVSVHPDFRGRRIGRDLIDHCENWARAAGLPAMTLTTYRDVAWNGPYYELLGFAYLADATPGLREIRRREAAAGLDAWPRACMRRAISSAR
;
A
#
# COMPACT_ATOMS: atom_id res chain seq x y z
N MET A 1 -14.41 -9.80 -7.90
CA MET A 1 -14.08 -8.95 -6.73
C MET A 1 -13.22 -9.72 -5.73
N ASP A 2 -13.34 -11.04 -5.71
CA ASP A 2 -12.61 -11.96 -4.80
C ASP A 2 -11.12 -12.18 -5.12
N LEU A 3 -10.58 -11.56 -6.18
CA LEU A 3 -9.25 -11.88 -6.71
C LEU A 3 -8.08 -11.15 -6.02
N VAL A 4 -8.34 -10.08 -5.26
CA VAL A 4 -7.29 -9.22 -4.68
C VAL A 4 -7.33 -9.18 -3.15
N ALA A 5 -8.47 -9.51 -2.54
CA ALA A 5 -8.74 -9.32 -1.10
C ALA A 5 -8.92 -10.65 -0.33
N GLY A 6 -8.41 -11.77 -0.87
CA GLY A 6 -8.57 -13.11 -0.28
C GLY A 6 -7.34 -13.63 0.48
N ASP A 7 -6.34 -12.78 0.72
CA ASP A 7 -5.08 -13.19 1.35
C ASP A 7 -5.24 -13.37 2.86
N GLU A 8 -4.52 -14.34 3.45
CA GLU A 8 -4.53 -14.53 4.90
C GLU A 8 -3.98 -13.27 5.62
N PRO A 9 -4.59 -12.86 6.73
CA PRO A 9 -4.12 -11.69 7.46
C PRO A 9 -2.71 -11.95 8.01
N ALA A 10 -1.88 -10.91 8.02
CA ALA A 10 -0.58 -10.97 8.67
C ALA A 10 -0.72 -11.39 10.15
N THR A 11 0.29 -12.08 10.67
CA THR A 11 0.28 -12.50 12.08
C THR A 11 0.23 -11.30 13.02
N ILE A 12 -0.31 -11.49 14.23
CA ILE A 12 -0.34 -10.43 15.26
C ILE A 12 1.08 -9.90 15.54
N ALA A 13 2.09 -10.79 15.59
CA ALA A 13 3.47 -10.39 15.82
C ALA A 13 3.99 -9.45 14.72
N THR A 14 3.68 -9.75 13.45
CA THR A 14 3.98 -8.89 12.31
C THR A 14 3.31 -7.51 12.47
N LEU A 15 2.01 -7.49 12.77
CA LEU A 15 1.25 -6.25 12.92
C LEU A 15 1.79 -5.38 14.08
N LEU A 16 2.15 -5.99 15.20
CA LEU A 16 2.73 -5.28 16.35
C LEU A 16 4.07 -4.62 16.01
N GLY A 17 4.87 -5.20 15.12
CA GLY A 17 6.08 -4.57 14.61
C GLY A 17 5.78 -3.26 13.88
N TYR A 18 4.80 -3.26 12.97
CA TYR A 18 4.37 -2.02 12.29
C TYR A 18 3.80 -0.98 13.26
N VAL A 19 3.06 -1.41 14.28
CA VAL A 19 2.52 -0.51 15.31
C VAL A 19 3.66 0.14 16.10
N ALA A 20 4.64 -0.65 16.54
CA ALA A 20 5.79 -0.15 17.30
C ALA A 20 6.62 0.87 16.51
N ASP A 21 6.74 0.67 15.20
CA ASP A 21 7.48 1.58 14.32
C ASP A 21 6.65 2.78 13.84
N GLY A 22 5.38 2.89 14.25
CA GLY A 22 4.49 3.98 13.84
C GLY A 22 4.11 3.93 12.36
N ARG A 23 4.10 2.73 11.76
CA ARG A 23 3.85 2.48 10.33
C ARG A 23 2.59 1.65 10.05
N ALA A 24 1.68 1.57 11.03
CA ALA A 24 0.35 0.98 10.89
C ALA A 24 -0.71 2.03 11.24
N TRP A 25 -1.67 2.23 10.34
CA TRP A 25 -2.79 3.15 10.56
C TRP A 25 -4.12 2.47 10.28
N VAL A 26 -5.13 2.83 11.07
CA VAL A 26 -6.49 2.29 10.99
C VAL A 26 -7.46 3.44 10.76
N ALA A 27 -8.32 3.31 9.76
CA ALA A 27 -9.48 4.16 9.58
C ALA A 27 -10.64 3.61 10.43
N ILE A 28 -11.33 4.49 11.14
CA ILE A 28 -12.49 4.16 11.96
C ILE A 28 -13.72 4.92 11.46
N ASP A 29 -14.91 4.33 11.62
CA ASP A 29 -16.17 5.02 11.34
C ASP A 29 -16.65 5.89 12.53
N ALA A 30 -17.84 6.48 12.39
CA ALA A 30 -18.43 7.34 13.42
C ALA A 30 -18.72 6.60 14.74
N GLU A 31 -18.88 5.27 14.69
CA GLU A 31 -19.07 4.40 15.84
C GLU A 31 -17.75 3.79 16.35
N SER A 32 -16.60 4.30 15.89
CA SER A 32 -15.26 3.83 16.27
C SER A 32 -14.96 2.36 15.88
N ARG A 33 -15.60 1.86 14.83
CA ARG A 33 -15.31 0.53 14.27
C ARG A 33 -14.25 0.62 13.17
N PRO A 34 -13.25 -0.28 13.13
CA PRO A 34 -12.28 -0.34 12.05
C PRO A 34 -12.95 -0.58 10.70
N CYS A 35 -12.70 0.30 9.73
CA CYS A 35 -13.26 0.22 8.37
C CYS A 35 -12.18 0.05 7.29
N GLY A 36 -10.92 0.23 7.64
CA GLY A 36 -9.78 -0.06 6.78
C GLY A 36 -8.46 0.15 7.50
N TYR A 37 -7.36 -0.30 6.90
CA TYR A 37 -6.02 -0.08 7.44
C TYR A 37 -4.98 0.05 6.33
N LEU A 38 -3.83 0.60 6.70
CA LEU A 38 -2.63 0.68 5.86
C LEU A 38 -1.40 0.31 6.67
N LEU A 39 -0.52 -0.51 6.07
CA LEU A 39 0.80 -0.85 6.57
C LEU A 39 1.85 -0.27 5.61
N ALA A 40 2.88 0.36 6.16
CA ALA A 40 3.98 0.94 5.38
C ALA A 40 5.35 0.40 5.79
N GLU A 41 6.24 0.21 4.82
CA GLU A 41 7.67 -0.06 5.00
C GLU A 41 8.54 1.08 4.47
N ILE A 42 9.81 1.13 4.89
CA ILE A 42 10.82 1.97 4.24
C ILE A 42 11.67 1.04 3.38
N VAL A 43 11.62 1.26 2.06
CA VAL A 43 12.32 0.43 1.07
C VAL A 43 13.00 1.34 0.07
N ASP A 44 14.32 1.20 -0.06
CA ASP A 44 15.14 2.02 -0.96
C ASP A 44 14.85 3.53 -0.78
N ASP A 45 14.88 3.99 0.47
CA ASP A 45 14.57 5.35 0.91
C ASP A 45 13.16 5.85 0.56
N CYS A 46 12.22 4.97 0.19
CA CYS A 46 10.84 5.34 -0.14
C CYS A 46 9.86 4.70 0.85
N ALA A 47 8.71 5.35 1.04
CA ALA A 47 7.59 4.77 1.78
C ALA A 47 6.88 3.72 0.93
N HIS A 48 7.11 2.44 1.19
CA HIS A 48 6.44 1.35 0.51
C HIS A 48 5.11 1.04 1.19
N ILE A 49 4.00 1.07 0.45
CA ILE A 49 2.71 0.60 0.93
C ILE A 49 2.71 -0.91 0.79
N GLU A 50 2.96 -1.61 1.89
CA GLU A 50 2.92 -3.08 1.95
C GLU A 50 1.48 -3.56 1.78
N GLN A 51 0.54 -2.89 2.45
CA GLN A 51 -0.87 -3.27 2.38
C GLN A 51 -1.78 -2.08 2.59
N VAL A 52 -2.86 -2.01 1.82
CA VAL A 52 -4.00 -1.15 2.07
C VAL A 52 -5.28 -1.92 1.83
N SER A 53 -6.15 -1.96 2.83
CA SER A 53 -7.36 -2.77 2.81
C SER A 53 -8.53 -1.97 3.37
N VAL A 54 -9.67 -2.00 2.68
CA VAL A 54 -10.92 -1.36 3.10
C VAL A 54 -12.01 -2.41 3.17
N HIS A 55 -12.72 -2.43 4.29
CA HIS A 55 -13.83 -3.35 4.51
C HIS A 55 -14.89 -3.18 3.40
N PRO A 56 -15.42 -4.28 2.81
CA PRO A 56 -16.34 -4.21 1.66
C PRO A 56 -17.53 -3.25 1.84
N ASP A 57 -18.16 -3.26 3.02
CA ASP A 57 -19.32 -2.43 3.36
C ASP A 57 -19.02 -0.92 3.40
N PHE A 58 -17.74 -0.55 3.41
CA PHE A 58 -17.27 0.82 3.51
C PHE A 58 -16.62 1.32 2.21
N ARG A 59 -16.70 0.54 1.13
CA ARG A 59 -16.17 0.94 -0.19
C ARG A 59 -16.89 2.16 -0.76
N GLY A 60 -16.21 2.87 -1.66
CA GLY A 60 -16.74 4.09 -2.29
C GLY A 60 -16.73 5.34 -1.40
N ARG A 61 -16.30 5.22 -0.13
CA ARG A 61 -16.27 6.32 0.85
C ARG A 61 -14.91 7.00 0.96
N ARG A 62 -14.04 6.85 -0.05
CA ARG A 62 -12.67 7.41 -0.12
C ARG A 62 -11.68 6.98 0.99
N ILE A 63 -12.07 6.10 1.92
CA ILE A 63 -11.19 5.59 3.00
C ILE A 63 -9.80 5.14 2.52
N GLY A 64 -9.72 4.39 1.43
CA GLY A 64 -8.44 3.94 0.88
C GLY A 64 -7.54 5.09 0.42
N ARG A 65 -8.13 6.14 -0.14
CA ARG A 65 -7.41 7.37 -0.51
C ARG A 65 -6.95 8.11 0.74
N ASP A 66 -7.82 8.27 1.73
CA ASP A 66 -7.51 9.00 2.97
C ASP A 66 -6.36 8.32 3.74
N LEU A 67 -6.32 6.98 3.77
CA LEU A 67 -5.20 6.21 4.32
C LEU A 67 -3.88 6.45 3.56
N ILE A 68 -3.93 6.47 2.22
CA ILE A 68 -2.76 6.72 1.38
C ILE A 68 -2.26 8.16 1.54
N ASP A 69 -3.16 9.13 1.66
CA ASP A 69 -2.81 10.53 1.87
C ASP A 69 -2.22 10.75 3.28
N HIS A 70 -2.70 10.00 4.28
CA HIS A 70 -2.08 9.96 5.61
C HIS A 70 -0.66 9.38 5.56
N CYS A 71 -0.45 8.29 4.82
CA CYS A 71 0.87 7.72 4.57
C CYS A 71 1.80 8.72 3.89
N GLU A 72 1.31 9.49 2.90
CA GLU A 72 2.09 10.54 2.25
C GLU A 72 2.54 11.61 3.23
N ASN A 73 1.65 12.07 4.12
CA ASN A 73 1.99 13.07 5.13
C ASN A 73 3.06 12.56 6.10
N TRP A 74 2.95 11.31 6.54
CA TRP A 74 3.97 10.66 7.34
C TRP A 74 5.31 10.59 6.59
N ALA A 75 5.29 10.12 5.34
CA ALA A 75 6.50 9.98 4.52
C ALA A 75 7.16 11.34 4.24
N ARG A 76 6.37 12.40 4.02
CA ARG A 76 6.85 13.77 3.89
C ARG A 76 7.52 14.27 5.18
N ALA A 77 6.90 14.02 6.34
CA ALA A 77 7.47 14.39 7.63
C ALA A 77 8.77 13.61 7.92
N ALA A 78 8.90 12.39 7.42
CA ALA A 78 10.11 11.58 7.47
C ALA A 78 11.17 11.94 6.42
N GLY A 79 10.91 12.91 5.54
CA GLY A 79 11.85 13.33 4.49
C GLY A 79 12.00 12.34 3.33
N LEU A 80 11.07 11.40 3.17
CA LEU A 80 11.10 10.42 2.10
C LEU A 80 10.67 11.08 0.78
N PRO A 81 11.31 10.76 -0.36
CA PRO A 81 11.10 11.44 -1.64
C PRO A 81 9.89 10.89 -2.42
N ALA A 82 9.39 9.71 -2.05
CA ALA A 82 8.33 9.03 -2.79
C ALA A 82 7.63 7.97 -1.95
N MET A 83 6.43 7.60 -2.41
CA MET A 83 5.77 6.36 -2.05
C MET A 83 5.89 5.33 -3.17
N THR A 84 5.93 4.05 -2.82
CA THR A 84 5.91 2.92 -3.75
C THR A 84 4.89 1.88 -3.33
N LEU A 85 4.48 1.02 -4.26
CA LEU A 85 3.64 -0.15 -4.00
C LEU A 85 3.85 -1.22 -5.06
N THR A 86 3.38 -2.43 -4.80
CA THR A 86 3.19 -3.49 -5.79
C THR A 86 1.69 -3.72 -6.00
N THR A 87 1.27 -3.90 -7.24
CA THR A 87 -0.15 -4.10 -7.58
C THR A 87 -0.32 -5.07 -8.74
N TYR A 88 -1.53 -5.62 -8.89
CA TYR A 88 -1.89 -6.44 -10.03
C TYR A 88 -2.08 -5.56 -11.27
N ARG A 89 -1.30 -5.84 -12.32
CA ARG A 89 -1.32 -5.08 -13.58
C ARG A 89 -2.58 -5.34 -14.39
N ASP A 90 -2.98 -6.61 -14.50
CA ASP A 90 -4.02 -7.04 -15.45
C ASP A 90 -5.42 -7.14 -14.78
N VAL A 91 -5.54 -6.68 -13.53
CA VAL A 91 -6.84 -6.51 -12.85
C VAL A 91 -7.39 -5.14 -13.19
N ALA A 92 -8.48 -5.10 -13.98
CA ALA A 92 -9.04 -3.91 -14.62
C ALA A 92 -9.33 -2.70 -13.71
N TRP A 93 -9.50 -2.91 -12.41
CA TRP A 93 -9.76 -1.83 -11.45
C TRP A 93 -8.55 -1.46 -10.59
N ASN A 94 -7.55 -2.34 -10.45
CA ASN A 94 -6.52 -2.21 -9.41
C ASN A 94 -5.39 -1.26 -9.83
N GLY A 95 -4.77 -1.52 -10.97
CA GLY A 95 -3.79 -0.60 -11.57
C GLY A 95 -4.35 0.81 -11.80
N PRO A 96 -5.48 0.95 -12.52
CA PRO A 96 -6.08 2.26 -12.79
C PRO A 96 -6.47 3.04 -11.54
N TYR A 97 -6.85 2.35 -10.46
CA TYR A 97 -7.10 3.02 -9.18
C TYR A 97 -5.85 3.75 -8.66
N TYR A 98 -4.68 3.13 -8.70
CA TYR A 98 -3.44 3.77 -8.25
C TYR A 98 -2.92 4.84 -9.22
N GLU A 99 -3.14 4.67 -10.52
CA GLU A 99 -2.86 5.73 -11.51
C GLU A 99 -3.67 7.00 -11.23
N LEU A 100 -4.97 6.87 -10.88
CA LEU A 100 -5.82 7.98 -10.44
C LEU A 100 -5.37 8.61 -9.11
N LEU A 101 -4.55 7.90 -8.33
CA LEU A 101 -3.89 8.41 -7.14
C LEU A 101 -2.52 9.04 -7.44
N GLY A 102 -2.11 9.13 -8.71
CA GLY A 102 -0.84 9.74 -9.12
C GLY A 102 0.37 8.81 -9.00
N PHE A 103 0.14 7.50 -8.81
CA PHE A 103 1.20 6.50 -8.97
C PHE A 103 1.43 6.23 -10.46
N ALA A 104 2.69 6.04 -10.85
CA ALA A 104 3.07 5.61 -12.19
C ALA A 104 3.81 4.27 -12.11
N TYR A 105 3.62 3.42 -13.12
CA TYR A 105 4.38 2.18 -13.25
C TYR A 105 5.87 2.45 -13.36
N LEU A 106 6.67 1.66 -12.65
CA LEU A 106 8.13 1.67 -12.80
C LEU A 106 8.52 0.75 -13.95
N ALA A 107 9.38 1.24 -14.85
CA ALA A 107 10.00 0.41 -15.89
C ALA A 107 10.93 -0.64 -15.26
N ASP A 108 11.73 -0.22 -14.27
CA ASP A 108 12.63 -1.06 -13.51
C ASP A 108 12.38 -0.91 -12.00
N ALA A 109 12.19 -2.03 -11.32
CA ALA A 109 12.09 -2.06 -9.86
C ALA A 109 13.48 -1.83 -9.23
N THR A 110 13.54 -1.07 -8.14
CA THR A 110 14.75 -0.91 -7.30
C THR A 110 15.13 -2.22 -6.60
N PRO A 111 16.35 -2.36 -6.04
CA PRO A 111 16.79 -3.59 -5.39
C PRO A 111 15.82 -4.13 -4.33
N GLY A 112 15.35 -3.29 -3.40
CA GLY A 112 14.38 -3.67 -2.38
C GLY A 112 13.01 -4.02 -2.94
N LEU A 113 12.54 -3.33 -3.98
CA LEU A 113 11.29 -3.70 -4.66
C LEU A 113 11.41 -5.04 -5.41
N ARG A 114 12.58 -5.37 -5.97
CA ARG A 114 12.82 -6.70 -6.53
C ARG A 114 12.78 -7.79 -5.46
N GLU A 115 13.27 -7.49 -4.25
CA GLU A 115 13.18 -8.39 -3.11
C GLU A 115 11.74 -8.68 -2.71
N ILE A 116 10.93 -7.63 -2.59
CA ILE A 116 9.50 -7.73 -2.31
C ILE A 116 8.82 -8.59 -3.38
N ARG A 117 9.04 -8.27 -4.66
CA ARG A 117 8.47 -9.04 -5.77
C ARG A 117 8.87 -10.52 -5.73
N ARG A 118 10.10 -10.84 -5.35
CA ARG A 118 10.55 -12.22 -5.18
C ARG A 118 9.84 -12.92 -4.02
N ARG A 119 9.64 -12.25 -2.88
CA ARG A 119 8.88 -12.79 -1.73
C ARG A 119 7.42 -13.03 -2.09
N GLU A 120 6.77 -12.06 -2.74
CA GLU A 120 5.40 -12.17 -3.23
C GLU A 120 5.22 -13.33 -4.22
N ALA A 121 6.16 -13.49 -5.16
CA ALA A 121 6.14 -14.59 -6.13
C ALA A 121 6.26 -15.96 -5.42
N ALA A 122 7.15 -16.06 -4.42
CA ALA A 122 7.29 -17.27 -3.60
C ALA A 122 6.04 -17.57 -2.75
N ALA A 123 5.28 -16.54 -2.38
CA ALA A 123 3.98 -16.67 -1.72
C ALA A 123 2.81 -16.96 -2.68
N GLY A 124 3.06 -17.06 -3.99
CA GLY A 124 2.06 -17.41 -5.00
C GLY A 124 1.25 -16.23 -5.55
N LEU A 125 1.59 -14.99 -5.18
CA LEU A 125 0.90 -13.78 -5.66
C LEU A 125 1.17 -13.47 -7.13
N ASP A 126 2.06 -14.23 -7.79
CA ASP A 126 2.34 -14.13 -9.22
C ASP A 126 1.41 -14.98 -10.09
N ALA A 127 0.36 -15.58 -9.50
CA ALA A 127 -0.74 -16.16 -10.28
C ALA A 127 -1.31 -15.17 -11.32
N TRP A 128 -1.17 -13.87 -11.05
CA TRP A 128 -1.51 -12.77 -11.96
C TRP A 128 -0.33 -11.80 -12.07
N PRO A 129 -0.06 -11.19 -13.24
CA PRO A 129 1.07 -10.28 -13.37
C PRO A 129 0.98 -9.09 -12.41
N ARG A 130 2.04 -8.91 -11.62
CA ARG A 130 2.22 -7.80 -10.69
C ARG A 130 3.29 -6.83 -11.19
N ALA A 131 3.11 -5.56 -10.87
CA ALA A 131 4.05 -4.50 -11.23
C ALA A 131 4.24 -3.53 -10.05
N CYS A 132 5.40 -2.88 -10.02
CA CYS A 132 5.71 -1.84 -9.05
C CYS A 132 5.24 -0.48 -9.57
N MET A 133 4.72 0.36 -8.68
CA MET A 133 4.38 1.74 -8.97
C MET A 133 5.02 2.70 -7.99
N ARG A 134 5.21 3.96 -8.40
CA ARG A 134 5.82 5.04 -7.61
C ARG A 134 5.01 6.32 -7.73
N ARG A 135 4.85 7.05 -6.61
CA ARG A 135 4.32 8.41 -6.55
C ARG A 135 5.35 9.31 -5.87
N ALA A 136 5.79 10.38 -6.52
CA ALA A 136 6.69 11.34 -5.90
C ALA A 136 5.98 12.11 -4.78
N ILE A 137 6.68 12.39 -3.69
CA ILE A 137 6.18 13.27 -2.63
C ILE A 137 6.65 14.67 -2.98
N SER A 138 5.71 15.57 -3.31
CA SER A 138 6.08 16.97 -3.51
C SER A 138 6.55 17.55 -2.17
N SER A 139 7.68 18.27 -2.19
CA SER A 139 8.01 19.17 -1.10
C SER A 139 6.88 20.19 -0.97
N ALA A 140 6.48 20.50 0.27
CA ALA A 140 5.60 21.65 0.50
C ALA A 140 6.23 22.86 -0.17
N ARG A 141 5.48 23.55 -1.04
CA ARG A 141 5.86 24.89 -1.51
C ARG A 141 5.78 25.89 -0.37
#